data_AF-A0A0K0VKT6-F1
#
_entry.id   AF-A0A0K0VKT6-F1
#
_cell.length_a   1.000
_cell.length_b   1.000
_cell.length_c   1.000
_cell.angle_alpha   90.00
_cell.angle_beta   90.00
_cell.angle_gamma   90.00
#
_symmetry.space_group_name_H-M   'P 1'
#
loop_
_entity.id
_entity.type
_entity.pdbx_description
1 polymer ?
#
loop_
_entity_poly.entity_id
_entity_poly.type
_entity_poly.pdbx_seq_one_letter_code
_entity_poly.pdbx_strand_id
1 'polypeptide(L)'
;MATKALATSTKLANLQQLKKDRIAEIEAKLLKQQTQLLQKRKEELFDLFQACGTLTLDDKLLLGFLKFVKNPDNQNHSILNEFKELGKKTKIPSKPKSDNSKTT
;
A
#
# COMPACT_ATOMS: atom_id res chain seq x y z
N MET A 1 -41.20 -46.71 -8.84
CA MET A 1 -41.02 -45.28 -9.20
C MET A 1 -40.01 -45.21 -10.34
N ALA A 2 -40.49 -45.07 -11.58
CA ALA A 2 -39.62 -45.04 -12.76
C ALA A 2 -38.95 -43.66 -12.88
N THR A 3 -37.62 -43.60 -12.74
CA THR A 3 -36.85 -42.38 -13.01
C THR A 3 -36.91 -42.08 -14.51
N LYS A 4 -37.65 -41.05 -14.88
CA LYS A 4 -37.78 -40.56 -16.27
C LYS A 4 -36.40 -40.15 -16.78
N ALA A 5 -35.93 -40.76 -17.86
CA ALA A 5 -34.61 -40.46 -18.43
C ALA A 5 -34.55 -38.99 -18.89
N LEU A 6 -33.53 -38.26 -18.43
CA LEU A 6 -33.31 -36.86 -18.83
C LEU A 6 -33.05 -36.76 -20.34
N ALA A 7 -33.76 -35.86 -21.02
CA ALA A 7 -33.58 -35.57 -22.44
C ALA A 7 -32.16 -35.04 -22.72
N THR A 8 -31.61 -35.39 -23.88
CA THR A 8 -30.24 -35.06 -24.29
C THR A 8 -29.98 -33.54 -24.33
N SER A 9 -30.98 -32.73 -24.70
CA SER A 9 -30.89 -31.26 -24.67
C SER A 9 -30.73 -30.71 -23.26
N THR A 10 -31.46 -31.26 -22.29
CA THR A 10 -31.35 -30.89 -20.87
C THR A 10 -29.99 -31.28 -20.30
N LYS A 11 -29.45 -32.45 -20.68
CA LYS A 11 -28.09 -32.86 -20.30
C LYS A 11 -27.02 -31.90 -20.84
N LEU A 12 -27.17 -31.45 -22.09
CA LEU A 12 -26.24 -30.52 -22.73
C LEU A 12 -26.28 -29.14 -22.07
N ALA A 13 -27.49 -28.62 -21.79
CA ALA A 13 -27.66 -27.34 -21.08
C ALA A 13 -27.06 -27.39 -19.66
N ASN A 14 -27.30 -28.47 -18.91
CA ASN A 14 -26.71 -28.65 -17.58
C ASN A 14 -25.18 -28.71 -17.63
N LEU A 15 -24.61 -29.36 -18.66
CA LEU A 15 -23.15 -29.41 -18.85
C LEU A 15 -22.56 -28.04 -19.18
N GLN A 16 -23.25 -27.24 -20.00
CA GLN A 16 -22.84 -25.87 -20.33
C GLN A 16 -22.89 -24.97 -19.10
N GLN A 17 -23.95 -25.06 -18.29
CA GLN A 17 -24.07 -24.31 -17.05
C GLN A 17 -22.98 -24.69 -16.06
N LEU A 18 -22.72 -25.99 -15.86
CA LEU A 18 -21.66 -26.47 -14.97
C LEU A 18 -20.27 -25.97 -15.39
N LYS A 19 -20.00 -25.91 -16.70
CA LYS A 19 -18.74 -25.34 -17.22
C LYS A 19 -18.64 -23.84 -16.94
N LYS A 20 -19.74 -23.10 -17.10
CA LYS A 20 -19.78 -21.66 -16.85
C LYS A 20 -19.53 -21.34 -15.38
N ASP A 21 -20.13 -22.11 -14.48
CA ASP A 21 -19.95 -21.94 -13.03
C ASP A 21 -18.50 -22.25 -12.61
N ARG A 22 -17.91 -23.31 -13.18
CA ARG A 22 -16.48 -23.65 -12.98
C ARG A 22 -15.55 -22.53 -13.45
N ILE A 23 -15.81 -21.93 -14.60
CA ILE A 23 -15.00 -20.82 -15.13
C ILE A 23 -15.09 -19.61 -14.20
N ALA A 24 -16.30 -19.24 -13.76
CA ALA A 24 -16.48 -18.12 -12.84
C ALA A 24 -15.77 -18.34 -11.49
N GLU A 25 -15.78 -19.59 -10.97
CA GLU A 25 -15.05 -19.93 -9.75
C GLU A 25 -13.53 -19.80 -9.92
N ILE A 26 -13.00 -20.22 -11.08
CA ILE A 26 -11.57 -20.09 -11.41
C ILE A 26 -11.18 -18.62 -11.53
N GLU A 27 -11.99 -17.81 -12.23
CA GLU A 27 -11.75 -16.36 -12.38
C GLU A 27 -11.75 -15.64 -11.03
N ALA A 28 -12.70 -15.95 -10.15
CA ALA A 28 -12.76 -15.36 -8.81
C ALA A 28 -11.53 -15.74 -7.96
N LYS A 29 -11.06 -16.99 -8.05
CA LYS A 29 -9.84 -17.45 -7.37
C LYS A 29 -8.59 -16.74 -7.91
N LEU A 30 -8.50 -16.60 -9.23
CA LEU A 30 -7.38 -15.93 -9.89
C LEU A 30 -7.33 -14.44 -9.50
N LEU A 31 -8.47 -13.76 -9.48
CA LEU A 31 -8.55 -12.36 -9.07
C LEU A 31 -8.10 -12.18 -7.62
N LYS A 32 -8.56 -13.05 -6.71
CA LYS A 32 -8.12 -13.05 -5.31
C LYS A 32 -6.61 -13.25 -5.18
N GLN A 33 -6.04 -14.20 -5.92
CA GLN A 33 -4.60 -14.45 -5.94
C GLN A 33 -3.81 -13.23 -6.46
N GLN A 34 -4.32 -12.59 -7.52
CA GLN A 34 -3.70 -11.39 -8.08
C GLN A 34 -3.68 -10.23 -7.07
N THR A 35 -4.79 -9.99 -6.37
CA THR A 35 -4.84 -8.91 -5.35
C THR A 35 -3.88 -9.18 -4.19
N GLN A 36 -3.82 -10.43 -3.72
CA GLN A 36 -2.90 -10.84 -2.66
C GLN A 36 -1.43 -10.68 -3.08
N LEU A 37 -1.10 -11.03 -4.34
CA LEU A 37 0.25 -10.87 -4.87
C LEU A 37 0.66 -9.40 -4.96
N LEU A 38 -0.24 -8.52 -5.42
CA LEU A 38 0.03 -7.09 -5.49
C LEU A 38 0.27 -6.49 -4.09
N GLN A 39 -0.51 -6.92 -3.10
CA GLN A 39 -0.34 -6.47 -1.73
C GLN A 39 1.03 -6.91 -1.17
N LYS A 40 1.40 -8.18 -1.36
CA LYS A 40 2.73 -8.69 -0.94
C LYS A 40 3.88 -7.97 -1.63
N ARG A 41 3.76 -7.73 -2.95
CA ARG A 41 4.77 -6.96 -3.71
C ARG A 41 4.95 -5.54 -3.16
N LYS A 42 3.86 -4.89 -2.75
CA LYS A 42 3.92 -3.56 -2.13
C LYS A 42 4.66 -3.59 -0.80
N GLU A 43 4.38 -4.60 0.02
CA GLU A 43 5.07 -4.83 1.30
C GLU A 43 6.55 -5.12 1.08
N GLU A 44 6.91 -6.03 0.17
CA GLU A 44 8.30 -6.34 -0.19
C GLU A 44 9.07 -5.09 -0.67
N LEU A 45 8.45 -4.26 -1.53
CA LEU A 45 9.08 -3.01 -1.97
C LEU A 45 9.27 -2.04 -0.81
N PHE A 46 8.29 -1.93 0.09
CA PHE A 46 8.40 -1.09 1.27
C PHE A 46 9.50 -1.57 2.22
N ASP A 47 9.58 -2.87 2.47
CA ASP A 47 10.61 -3.50 3.29
C ASP A 47 12.00 -3.32 2.68
N LEU A 48 12.11 -3.39 1.34
CA LEU A 48 13.34 -3.07 0.62
C LEU A 48 13.74 -1.60 0.79
N PHE A 49 12.80 -0.65 0.65
CA PHE A 49 13.09 0.77 0.88
C PHE A 49 13.51 1.04 2.33
N GLN A 50 12.92 0.33 3.29
CA GLN A 50 13.25 0.43 4.70
C GLN A 50 14.62 -0.18 5.01
N ALA A 51 14.90 -1.38 4.50
CA ALA A 51 16.16 -2.11 4.71
C ALA A 51 17.36 -1.45 4.02
N CYS A 52 17.16 -0.85 2.84
CA CYS A 52 18.19 -0.09 2.13
C CYS A 52 18.46 1.29 2.75
N GLY A 53 17.75 1.70 3.81
CA GLY A 53 17.92 3.00 4.45
C GLY A 53 17.52 4.19 3.57
N THR A 54 16.80 3.94 2.46
CA THR A 54 16.51 4.94 1.42
C THR A 54 15.28 5.79 1.76
N LEU A 55 15.40 6.54 2.84
CA LEU A 55 15.19 7.98 2.74
C LEU A 55 16.36 8.66 3.44
N THR A 56 17.60 8.30 3.05
CA THR A 56 18.75 9.20 3.24
C THR A 56 18.37 10.49 2.53
N LEU A 57 17.82 11.44 3.29
CA LEU A 57 17.59 12.80 2.85
C LEU A 57 18.95 13.33 2.40
N ASP A 58 19.19 13.30 1.08
CA ASP A 58 20.38 13.91 0.48
C ASP A 58 20.42 15.38 0.92
N ASP A 59 21.57 15.87 1.35
CA ASP A 59 21.79 17.27 1.71
C ASP A 59 21.29 18.21 0.61
N LYS A 60 21.40 17.79 -0.66
CA LYS A 60 20.86 18.54 -1.80
C LYS A 60 19.34 18.61 -1.81
N LEU A 61 18.66 17.53 -1.42
CA LEU A 61 17.20 17.49 -1.31
C LEU A 61 16.72 18.36 -0.15
N LEU A 62 17.39 18.30 1.00
CA LEU A 62 17.13 19.17 2.15
C LEU A 62 17.36 20.64 1.80
N LEU A 63 18.47 20.95 1.14
CA LEU A 63 18.77 22.32 0.71
C LEU A 63 17.76 22.82 -0.33
N GLY A 64 17.35 21.97 -1.27
CA GLY A 64 16.30 22.26 -2.24
C GLY A 64 14.96 22.55 -1.57
N PHE A 65 14.57 21.73 -0.60
CA PHE A 65 13.37 21.96 0.20
C PHE A 65 13.45 23.28 1.01
N LEU A 66 14.59 23.56 1.65
CA LEU A 66 14.80 24.82 2.37
C LEU A 66 14.69 26.04 1.45
N LYS A 67 15.26 25.98 0.24
CA LYS A 67 15.11 27.03 -0.77
C LYS A 67 13.66 27.19 -1.19
N PHE A 68 12.95 26.08 -1.41
CA PHE A 68 11.54 26.07 -1.78
C PHE A 68 10.66 26.74 -0.72
N VAL A 69 10.83 26.38 0.56
CA VAL A 69 10.07 26.94 1.69
C VAL A 69 10.39 28.42 1.92
N LYS A 70 11.64 28.83 1.73
CA LYS A 70 12.07 30.22 1.91
C LYS A 70 11.64 31.16 0.78
N ASN A 71 11.20 30.62 -0.36
CA ASN A 71 10.72 31.44 -1.46
C ASN A 71 9.32 32.01 -1.11
N PRO A 72 9.14 33.34 -1.07
CA PRO A 72 7.84 33.97 -0.77
C PRO A 72 6.72 33.54 -1.73
N ASP A 73 7.03 33.20 -2.98
CA ASP A 73 6.03 32.77 -3.97
C ASP A 73 5.42 31.40 -3.64
N ASN A 74 6.12 30.59 -2.83
CA ASN A 74 5.72 29.22 -2.51
C ASN A 74 4.96 29.10 -1.20
N GLN A 75 4.73 30.21 -0.46
CA GLN A 75 4.15 30.16 0.90
C GLN A 75 2.79 29.47 0.98
N ASN A 76 2.01 29.54 -0.11
CA ASN A 76 0.67 28.94 -0.20
C ASN A 76 0.63 27.65 -1.02
N HIS A 77 1.79 27.07 -1.35
CA HIS A 77 1.84 25.84 -2.13
C HIS A 77 1.25 24.67 -1.31
N SER A 78 0.37 23.88 -1.93
CA SER A 78 -0.39 22.79 -1.28
C SER A 78 0.49 21.82 -0.51
N ILE A 79 1.65 21.47 -1.08
CA ILE A 79 2.64 20.59 -0.47
C ILE A 79 3.12 21.04 0.92
N LEU A 80 3.19 22.36 1.18
CA LEU A 80 3.59 22.87 2.49
C LEU A 80 2.53 22.62 3.56
N ASN A 81 1.25 22.62 3.18
CA ASN A 81 0.16 22.29 4.09
C ASN A 81 0.18 20.80 4.44
N GLU A 82 0.46 19.93 3.46
CA GLU A 82 0.64 18.50 3.71
C GLU A 82 1.81 18.22 4.66
N PHE A 83 2.96 18.88 4.45
CA PHE A 83 4.09 18.77 5.37
C PHE A 83 3.78 19.28 6.79
N LYS A 84 3.02 20.37 6.93
CA LYS A 84 2.57 20.87 8.24
C LYS A 84 1.65 19.87 8.95
N GLU A 85 0.72 19.26 8.23
CA GLU A 85 -0.18 18.24 8.78
C GLU A 85 0.55 16.96 9.17
N LEU A 86 1.55 16.54 8.40
CA LEU A 86 2.44 15.43 8.76
C LEU A 86 3.25 15.76 10.02
N GLY A 87 3.85 16.95 10.08
CA GLY A 87 4.65 17.42 11.21
C GLY A 87 3.87 17.45 12.54
N LYS A 88 2.58 17.81 12.51
CA LYS A 88 1.69 17.77 13.70
C LYS A 88 1.47 16.34 14.22
N LYS A 89 1.45 15.34 13.33
CA LYS A 89 1.20 13.93 13.69
C LYS A 89 2.46 13.23 14.22
N THR A 90 3.64 13.64 13.77
CA THR A 90 4.91 13.13 14.29
C THR A 90 5.31 13.84 15.58
N LYS A 91 5.24 13.13 16.71
CA LYS A 91 5.92 13.54 17.94
C LYS A 91 7.43 13.47 17.68
N ILE A 92 8.08 14.63 17.52
CA ILE A 92 9.54 14.68 17.42
C ILE A 92 10.10 14.10 18.72
N PRO A 93 10.94 13.05 18.69
CA PRO A 93 11.54 12.50 19.90
C PRO A 93 12.32 13.61 20.59
N SER A 94 11.88 14.05 21.77
CA SER A 94 12.61 15.09 22.49
C SER A 94 13.92 14.50 22.99
N LYS A 95 15.01 15.24 22.79
CA LYS A 95 16.34 14.89 23.31
C LYS A 95 16.23 14.55 24.81
N PRO A 96 16.78 13.42 25.29
CA PRO A 96 16.79 13.13 26.71
C PRO A 96 17.50 14.29 27.43
N LYS A 97 16.88 14.81 28.50
CA LYS A 97 17.54 15.77 29.39
C LYS A 97 18.80 15.10 29.91
N SER A 98 19.96 15.71 29.65
CA SER A 98 21.21 15.25 30.24
C SER A 98 21.12 15.48 31.74
N ASP A 99 20.91 14.43 32.53
CA ASP A 99 21.05 14.50 33.97
C ASP A 99 22.50 14.79 34.30
N ASN A 100 22.75 16.03 34.68
CA ASN A 100 24.03 16.52 35.15
C ASN A 100 24.26 15.98 36.57
N SER A 101 24.46 14.67 36.69
CA SER A 101 24.89 14.05 37.96
C SER A 101 26.37 14.34 38.15
N LYS A 102 26.66 15.44 38.86
CA LYS A 102 27.95 15.62 39.52
C LYS A 102 28.13 14.48 40.50
N THR A 103 28.94 13.49 40.16
CA THR A 103 29.51 12.55 41.13
C THR A 103 30.57 13.29 41.94
N THR A 104 30.18 13.77 43.11
CA THR A 104 31.07 14.02 44.26
C THR A 104 31.25 12.75 45.05
#